data_AF-A0A532CYA9-F1
#
_entry.id   AF-A0A532CYA9-F1
#
_cell.length_a   1.000
_cell.length_b   1.000
_cell.length_c   1.000
_cell.angle_alpha   90.00
_cell.angle_beta   90.00
_cell.angle_gamma   90.00
#
_symmetry.space_group_name_H-M   'P 1'
#
loop_
_entity.id
_entity.type
_entity.pdbx_description
1 polymer ?
#
loop_
_entity_poly.entity_id
_entity_poly.type
_entity_poly.pdbx_seq_one_letter_code
_entity_poly.pdbx_strand_id
1 'polypeptide(L)' 'MSPRGKKRTEKEIVKTTVELPHDLWRTVKVRAMDEGTDLRGIIVLALQQYLAKKGARREE' A
#
# COMPACT_ATOMS: atom_id res chain seq x y z
N MET A 1 24.99 -15.44 -28.84
CA MET A 1 25.02 -14.75 -27.53
C MET A 1 23.92 -13.70 -27.53
N SER A 2 22.79 -13.96 -26.87
CA SER A 2 21.68 -12.99 -26.81
C SER A 2 21.78 -12.16 -25.52
N PRO A 3 21.59 -10.83 -25.58
CA PRO A 3 21.88 -9.95 -24.47
C PRO A 3 20.85 -10.08 -23.34
N ARG A 4 21.42 -10.09 -22.14
CA ARG A 4 20.84 -10.19 -20.80
C ARG A 4 19.48 -9.49 -20.67
N GLY A 5 18.50 -10.25 -20.20
CA GLY A 5 17.18 -9.77 -19.82
C GLY A 5 17.26 -8.58 -18.87
N LYS A 6 16.48 -7.55 -19.19
CA LYS A 6 16.28 -6.34 -18.40
C LYS A 6 15.70 -6.75 -17.04
N LYS A 7 16.52 -6.75 -15.98
CA LYS A 7 16.02 -6.93 -14.60
C LYS A 7 15.04 -5.78 -14.34
N ARG A 8 13.75 -6.09 -14.29
CA ARG A 8 12.76 -5.16 -13.76
C ARG A 8 13.25 -4.79 -12.37
N THR A 9 13.44 -3.50 -12.11
CA THR A 9 13.73 -2.99 -10.78
C THR A 9 12.55 -3.38 -9.90
N GLU A 10 12.61 -4.55 -9.26
CA GLU A 10 11.69 -4.92 -8.20
C GLU A 10 11.82 -3.81 -7.16
N LYS A 11 10.75 -3.03 -7.00
CA LYS A 11 10.69 -2.03 -5.94
C LYS A 11 11.01 -2.76 -4.64
N GLU A 12 11.99 -2.25 -3.89
CA GLU A 12 12.38 -2.83 -2.61
C GLU A 12 11.16 -2.83 -1.68
N ILE A 13 10.72 -4.02 -1.25
CA ILE A 13 9.59 -4.18 -0.34
C ILE A 13 10.15 -4.40 1.06
N VAL A 14 9.86 -3.47 1.97
CA VAL A 14 10.22 -3.60 3.39
C VAL A 14 9.06 -4.22 4.17
N LYS A 15 9.31 -5.37 4.80
CA LYS A 15 8.33 -6.00 5.70
C LYS A 15 8.22 -5.16 6.98
N THR A 16 7.00 -4.74 7.28
CA THR A 16 6.71 -3.88 8.44
C THR A 16 5.58 -4.50 9.25
N THR A 17 5.70 -4.46 10.58
CA THR A 17 4.62 -4.81 11.50
C THR A 17 4.02 -3.52 12.05
N VAL A 18 2.69 -3.43 12.07
CA VAL A 18 1.96 -2.29 12.63
C VAL A 18 0.88 -2.78 13.58
N GLU A 19 0.64 -2.02 14.63
CA GLU A 19 -0.48 -2.25 15.54
C GLU A 19 -1.69 -1.46 15.05
N LEU A 20 -2.83 -2.14 14.93
CA LEU A 20 -4.08 -1.54 14.47
C LEU A 20 -5.19 -1.90 15.47
N PRO A 21 -6.14 -0.98 15.73
CA PRO A 21 -7.35 -1.33 16.47
C PRO A 21 -8.07 -2.50 15.81
N HIS A 22 -8.57 -3.43 16.63
CA HIS A 22 -9.19 -4.67 16.14
C HIS A 22 -10.37 -4.41 15.18
N ASP A 23 -11.24 -3.45 15.53
CA ASP A 23 -12.40 -3.10 14.70
C ASP A 23 -11.98 -2.48 13.36
N LEU A 24 -10.92 -1.68 13.36
CA LEU A 24 -10.35 -1.12 12.13
C LEU A 24 -9.81 -2.25 11.24
N TRP A 25 -9.01 -3.15 11.82
CA TRP A 25 -8.47 -4.29 11.08
C TRP A 25 -9.57 -5.15 10.46
N ARG A 26 -10.63 -5.44 11.23
CA ARG A 26 -11.78 -6.22 10.75
C ARG A 26 -12.49 -5.52 9.59
N THR A 27 -12.76 -4.23 9.73
CA THR A 27 -13.43 -3.42 8.70
C THR A 27 -12.62 -3.40 7.40
N VAL A 28 -11.31 -3.17 7.51
CA VAL A 28 -10.41 -3.14 6.35
C VAL A 28 -10.33 -4.52 5.69
N LYS A 29 -10.32 -5.60 6.46
CA LYS A 29 -10.30 -6.97 5.92
C LYS A 29 -11.55 -7.29 5.10
N VAL A 30 -12.74 -6.93 5.60
CA VAL A 30 -14.00 -7.11 4.85
C VAL A 30 -13.94 -6.31 3.55
N ARG A 31 -13.54 -5.05 3.62
CA ARG A 31 -13.39 -4.19 2.45
C ARG A 31 -12.41 -4.74 1.41
N ALA A 32 -11.29 -5.32 1.86
CA ALA A 32 -10.33 -5.94 0.96
C ALA A 32 -10.96 -7.12 0.18
N MET A 33 -11.82 -7.92 0.83
CA MET A 33 -12.55 -9.00 0.19
C MET A 33 -13.54 -8.46 -0.86
N ASP A 34 -14.28 -7.40 -0.52
CA ASP A 34 -15.25 -6.78 -1.43
C ASP A 34 -14.57 -6.18 -2.68
N GLU A 35 -13.38 -5.59 -2.52
CA GLU A 35 -12.61 -4.98 -3.60
C GLU A 35 -11.72 -6.00 -4.36
N GLY A 36 -11.74 -7.28 -3.98
CA GLY A 36 -10.91 -8.32 -4.62
C GLY A 36 -9.41 -8.09 -4.45
N THR A 37 -9.00 -7.45 -3.36
CA THR A 37 -7.61 -7.09 -3.07
C THR A 37 -7.17 -7.63 -1.71
N ASP A 38 -5.89 -7.46 -1.37
CA ASP A 38 -5.36 -7.85 -0.06
C ASP A 38 -5.29 -6.65 0.91
N LEU A 39 -5.14 -6.96 2.19
CA LEU A 39 -5.03 -5.96 3.26
C LEU A 39 -3.85 -4.98 3.00
N ARG A 40 -2.76 -5.47 2.41
CA ARG A 40 -1.59 -4.65 2.09
C ARG A 40 -1.93 -3.63 1.01
N GLY A 41 -2.70 -3.99 -0.01
CA GLY A 41 -3.17 -3.11 -1.07
C GLY A 41 -3.97 -1.95 -0.51
N ILE A 42 -4.92 -2.24 0.38
CA ILE A 42 -5.71 -1.20 1.05
C ILE A 42 -4.82 -0.28 1.90
N ILE A 43 -3.88 -0.83 2.68
CA ILE A 43 -2.97 -0.04 3.52
C ILE A 43 -2.09 0.87 2.65
N VAL A 44 -1.51 0.36 1.56
CA VAL A 44 -0.67 1.14 0.64
C VAL A 44 -1.47 2.27 0.02
N LEU A 45 -2.69 2.00 -0.45
CA LEU A 45 -3.57 3.00 -1.03
C LEU A 45 -3.93 4.09 -0.01
N ALA A 46 -4.26 3.71 1.23
CA ALA A 46 -4.57 4.64 2.30
C ALA A 46 -3.39 5.56 2.63
N LEU A 47 -2.17 5.00 2.71
CA LEU A 47 -0.94 5.76 2.95
C LEU A 47 -0.65 6.73 1.78
N GLN A 48 -0.79 6.27 0.53
CA GLN A 48 -0.61 7.13 -0.64
C GLN A 48 -1.61 8.30 -0.64
N GLN A 49 -2.88 8.03 -0.37
CA GLN A 49 -3.90 9.09 -0.27
C GLN A 49 -3.63 10.06 0.88
N TYR A 50 -3.21 9.55 2.04
CA TYR A 50 -2.86 10.39 3.19
C TYR A 50 -1.69 11.33 2.86
N LEU A 51 -0.64 10.79 2.22
CA LEU A 51 0.52 11.59 1.78
C LEU A 51 0.15 12.60 0.70
N ALA A 52 -0.69 12.24 -0.27
CA ALA A 52 -1.15 13.15 -1.31
C ALA A 52 -1.95 14.32 -0.72
N LYS A 53 -2.87 14.04 0.22
CA LYS A 53 -3.65 15.08 0.93
C LYS A 53 -2.75 15.97 1.79
N LYS A 54 -1.72 15.41 2.42
CA LYS A 54 -0.77 16.17 3.24
C LYS A 54 0.19 17.03 2.40
N GLY A 55 0.52 16.58 1.18
CA GLY A 55 1.25 17.36 0.19
C GLY A 55 0.46 18.57 -0.28
N ALA A 56 -0.82 18.38 -0.62
CA ALA A 56 -1.71 19.48 -1.01
C ALA A 56 -1.86 20.56 0.08
N ARG A 57 -1.87 20.17 1.36
CA ARG A 57 -2.00 21.11 2.49
C ARG A 57 -0.71 21.86 2.86
N ARG A 58 0.45 21.50 2.30
CA ARG A 58 1.72 22.21 2.54
C ARG A 58 2.05 23.25 1.47
N GLU A 59 1.33 23.25 0.36
CA GLU A 59 1.51 24.19 -0.76
C GLU A 59 0.40 25.26 -0.84
N GLU A 60 -0.54 25.28 0.12
CA GLU A 60 -1.47 26.40 0.40
C GLU A 60 -1.02 27.16 1.65
#